data_AF-A0A8J5R9H9-F1
#
_entry.id   AF-A0A8J5R9H9-F1
#
_cell.length_a   1.000
_cell.length_b   1.000
_cell.length_c   1.000
_cell.angle_alpha   90.00
_cell.angle_beta   90.00
_cell.angle_gamma   90.00
#
_symmetry.space_group_name_H-M   'P 1'
#
loop_
_entity.id
_entity.type
_entity.pdbx_description
1 polymer ?
#
loop_
_entity_poly.entity_id
_entity_poly.type
_entity_poly.pdbx_seq_one_letter_code
_entity_poly.pdbx_strand_id
1 'polypeptide(L)'
;MAPKNKENTNNRKKKQSEDDDDDDVDYRRRRDRNNQAVKRSRVKSKLRTQQTLERVNQLKTENELLEEKIKMLSKELGFLKDLFLAHAGSNSNPAINLQDIDINAILANDSEADHKSNTKADT
;
A
#
# COMPACT_ATOMS: atom_id res chain seq x y z
N MET A 1 14.44 33.21 26.28
CA MET A 1 13.33 33.46 27.23
C MET A 1 12.47 32.22 27.33
N ALA A 2 12.42 31.61 28.51
CA ALA A 2 11.34 30.79 29.05
C ALA A 2 11.66 30.61 30.56
N PRO A 3 10.81 31.06 31.50
CA PRO A 3 11.14 31.00 32.92
C PRO A 3 10.97 29.57 33.47
N LYS A 4 11.98 29.11 34.23
CA LYS A 4 11.90 27.91 35.07
C LYS A 4 11.10 28.26 36.32
N ASN A 5 9.90 27.69 36.49
CA ASN A 5 9.20 27.77 37.77
C ASN A 5 9.68 26.62 38.68
N LYS A 6 10.55 26.95 39.63
CA LYS A 6 10.96 26.10 40.76
C LYS A 6 10.17 26.52 41.99
N GLU A 7 8.93 26.08 42.12
CA GLU A 7 8.22 26.15 43.40
C GLU A 7 7.34 24.90 43.52
N ASN A 8 7.82 23.90 44.28
CA ASN A 8 7.08 23.34 45.42
C ASN A 8 7.93 22.24 46.10
N THR A 9 8.97 22.66 46.82
CA THR A 9 9.62 21.82 47.83
C THR A 9 9.08 22.26 49.18
N ASN A 10 8.24 21.43 49.82
CA ASN A 10 8.07 21.27 51.28
C ASN A 10 6.63 20.86 51.62
N ASN A 11 6.40 19.56 51.89
CA ASN A 11 5.55 19.06 52.99
C ASN A 11 5.20 17.57 52.88
N ARG A 12 6.19 16.67 52.83
CA ARG A 12 5.95 15.23 53.09
C ARG A 12 7.12 14.57 53.85
N LYS A 13 7.56 15.18 54.95
CA LYS A 13 8.45 14.53 55.91
C LYS A 13 7.87 14.64 57.32
N LYS A 14 6.80 13.89 57.59
CA LYS A 14 6.38 13.55 58.96
C LYS A 14 5.29 12.48 59.05
N LYS A 15 5.50 11.32 58.41
CA LYS A 15 4.88 10.02 58.77
C LYS A 15 5.54 8.91 57.92
N GLN A 16 6.73 8.48 58.30
CA GLN A 16 7.52 7.52 57.52
C GLN A 16 7.99 6.40 58.43
N SER A 17 7.32 5.26 58.36
CA SER A 17 7.89 3.97 58.79
C SER A 17 7.02 2.75 58.46
N GLU A 18 5.72 2.91 58.16
CA GLU A 18 4.84 1.77 57.82
C GLU A 18 4.19 1.89 56.42
N ASP A 19 3.83 3.11 55.98
CA ASP A 19 3.27 3.34 54.63
C ASP A 19 4.33 3.34 53.50
N ASP A 20 5.61 3.54 53.81
CA ASP A 20 6.68 3.63 52.79
C ASP A 20 6.91 2.28 52.09
N ASP A 21 6.75 1.15 52.79
CA ASP A 21 6.93 -0.19 52.22
C ASP A 21 5.80 -0.55 51.24
N ASP A 22 4.55 -0.20 51.57
CA ASP A 22 3.40 -0.40 50.67
C ASP A 22 3.44 0.54 49.46
N ASP A 23 3.85 1.80 49.67
CA ASP A 23 4.08 2.76 48.58
C ASP A 23 5.21 2.29 47.64
N ASP A 24 6.26 1.65 48.16
CA ASP A 24 7.35 1.05 47.37
C ASP A 24 6.88 -0.19 46.59
N VAL A 25 6.02 -1.03 47.19
CA VAL A 25 5.42 -2.19 46.51
C VAL A 25 4.50 -1.73 45.37
N ASP A 26 3.66 -0.72 45.60
CA ASP A 26 2.79 -0.15 44.57
C ASP A 26 3.57 0.62 43.50
N TYR A 27 4.64 1.30 43.87
CA TYR A 27 5.58 1.88 42.90
C TYR A 27 6.19 0.79 42.00
N ARG A 28 6.71 -0.30 42.57
CA ARG A 28 7.27 -1.42 41.79
C ARG A 28 6.24 -2.03 40.85
N ARG A 29 5.02 -2.30 41.32
CA ARG A 29 3.92 -2.81 40.47
C ARG A 29 3.61 -1.87 39.30
N ARG A 30 3.51 -0.56 39.54
CA ARG A 30 3.31 0.44 38.48
C ARG A 30 4.47 0.46 37.50
N ARG A 31 5.71 0.35 37.99
CA ARG A 31 6.92 0.35 37.15
C ARG A 31 6.99 -0.90 36.29
N ASP A 32 6.70 -2.07 36.84
CA ASP A 32 6.68 -3.33 36.10
C ASP A 32 5.60 -3.32 35.02
N ARG A 33 4.41 -2.80 35.33
CA ARG A 33 3.34 -2.61 34.32
C ARG A 33 3.78 -1.67 33.21
N ASN A 34 4.44 -0.55 33.53
CA ASN A 34 4.96 0.38 32.53
C ASN A 34 6.06 -0.26 31.68
N ASN A 35 6.99 -0.99 32.29
CA ASN A 35 8.06 -1.69 31.59
C ASN A 35 7.49 -2.73 30.61
N GLN A 36 6.46 -3.47 31.03
CA GLN A 36 5.72 -4.39 30.15
C GLN A 36 5.03 -3.65 29.00
N ALA A 37 4.36 -2.51 29.27
CA ALA A 37 3.70 -1.71 28.26
C ALA A 37 4.70 -1.16 27.21
N VAL A 38 5.86 -0.68 27.66
CA VAL A 38 6.94 -0.20 26.78
C VAL A 38 7.49 -1.35 25.93
N LYS A 39 7.74 -2.53 26.51
CA LYS A 39 8.19 -3.71 25.76
C LYS A 39 7.16 -4.12 24.70
N ARG A 40 5.88 -4.16 25.06
CA ARG A 40 4.77 -4.43 24.11
C ARG A 40 4.71 -3.38 22.99
N SER A 41 4.84 -2.09 23.33
CA SER A 41 4.83 -0.99 22.36
C SER A 41 5.99 -1.09 21.36
N ARG A 42 7.21 -1.34 21.84
CA ARG A 42 8.40 -1.55 21.00
C ARG A 42 8.24 -2.73 20.06
N VAL A 43 7.77 -3.88 20.57
CA VAL A 43 7.52 -5.07 19.74
C VAL A 43 6.45 -4.80 18.69
N LYS A 44 5.35 -4.12 19.06
CA LYS A 44 4.27 -3.76 18.12
C LYS A 44 4.78 -2.84 17.00
N SER A 45 5.62 -1.85 17.32
CA SER A 45 6.22 -0.95 16.33
C SER A 45 7.17 -1.71 15.38
N LYS A 46 8.01 -2.59 15.92
CA LYS A 46 8.90 -3.45 15.11
C LYS A 46 8.11 -4.38 14.20
N LEU A 47 7.06 -5.03 14.73
CA LEU A 47 6.20 -5.92 13.96
C LEU A 47 5.48 -5.18 12.84
N ARG A 48 4.92 -3.99 13.11
CA ARG A 48 4.28 -3.17 12.08
C ARG A 48 5.26 -2.87 10.93
N THR A 49 6.48 -2.48 11.26
CA THR A 49 7.52 -2.19 10.25
C THR A 49 7.83 -3.42 9.41
N GLN A 50 7.98 -4.58 10.05
CA GLN A 50 8.22 -5.85 9.36
C GLN A 50 7.05 -6.25 8.44
N GLN A 51 5.81 -6.13 8.92
CA GLN A 51 4.60 -6.43 8.15
C GLN A 51 4.46 -5.51 6.94
N THR A 52 4.77 -4.21 7.09
CA THR A 52 4.76 -3.28 5.97
C THR A 52 5.81 -3.66 4.92
N LEU A 53 7.03 -4.01 5.34
CA LEU A 53 8.08 -4.45 4.42
C LEU A 53 7.66 -5.73 3.66
N GLU A 54 7.10 -6.70 4.37
CA GLU A 54 6.60 -7.94 3.79
C GLU A 54 5.49 -7.68 2.78
N ARG A 55 4.50 -6.82 3.12
CA ARG A 55 3.42 -6.46 2.21
C ARG A 55 3.94 -5.73 0.97
N VAL A 56 4.92 -4.85 1.10
CA VAL A 56 5.56 -4.20 -0.05
C VAL A 56 6.23 -5.23 -0.96
N ASN A 57 6.92 -6.21 -0.40
CA ASN A 57 7.54 -7.27 -1.20
C ASN A 57 6.49 -8.14 -1.90
N GLN A 58 5.42 -8.53 -1.21
CA GLN A 58 4.29 -9.27 -1.80
C GLN A 58 3.68 -8.50 -2.98
N LEU A 59 3.40 -7.20 -2.81
CA LEU A 59 2.86 -6.35 -3.88
C LEU A 59 3.82 -6.21 -5.06
N LYS A 60 5.13 -6.15 -4.82
CA LYS A 60 6.13 -6.14 -5.91
C LYS A 60 6.10 -7.43 -6.71
N THR A 61 6.09 -8.58 -6.03
CA THR A 61 6.02 -9.88 -6.72
C THR A 61 4.71 -10.05 -7.48
N GLU A 62 3.58 -9.57 -6.92
CA GLU A 62 2.29 -9.62 -7.59
C GLU A 62 2.27 -8.72 -8.84
N ASN A 63 2.82 -7.51 -8.75
CA ASN A 63 2.97 -6.62 -9.91
C ASN A 63 3.81 -7.24 -11.01
N GLU A 64 4.97 -7.84 -10.68
CA GLU A 64 5.82 -8.51 -11.67
C GLU A 64 5.06 -9.63 -12.40
N LEU A 65 4.29 -10.45 -11.67
CA LEU A 65 3.46 -11.50 -12.27
C LEU A 65 2.33 -10.94 -13.15
N LEU A 66 1.69 -9.85 -12.72
CA LEU A 66 0.65 -9.18 -13.50
C LEU A 66 1.22 -8.56 -14.78
N GLU A 67 2.39 -7.93 -14.71
CA GLU A 67 3.09 -7.38 -15.88
C GLU A 67 3.47 -8.48 -16.88
N GLU A 68 3.96 -9.63 -16.40
CA GLU A 68 4.25 -10.78 -17.26
C GLU A 68 2.98 -11.31 -17.94
N LYS A 69 1.87 -11.40 -17.19
CA LYS A 69 0.57 -11.82 -17.72
C LYS A 69 0.05 -10.86 -18.79
N ILE A 70 0.14 -9.55 -18.55
CA ILE A 70 -0.24 -8.52 -19.55
C ILE A 70 0.62 -8.67 -20.80
N LYS A 71 1.93 -8.86 -20.65
CA LYS A 71 2.85 -9.02 -21.77
C LYS A 71 2.54 -10.28 -22.59
N MET A 72 2.23 -11.39 -21.93
CA MET A 72 1.83 -12.64 -22.59
C MET A 72 0.53 -12.46 -23.37
N LEU A 73 -0.51 -11.92 -22.73
CA LEU A 73 -1.81 -11.67 -23.38
C LEU A 73 -1.69 -10.70 -24.55
N SER A 74 -0.83 -9.67 -24.43
CA SER A 74 -0.57 -8.73 -25.51
C SER A 74 0.10 -9.41 -26.72
N LYS A 75 1.00 -10.36 -26.49
CA LYS A 75 1.61 -11.17 -27.56
C LYS A 75 0.60 -12.11 -28.21
N GLU A 76 -0.23 -12.78 -27.41
CA GLU A 76 -1.28 -13.67 -27.93
C GLU A 76 -2.28 -12.89 -28.78
N LEU A 77 -2.68 -11.70 -28.33
CA LEU A 77 -3.56 -10.82 -29.08
C LEU A 77 -2.90 -10.33 -30.38
N GLY A 78 -1.61 -9.94 -30.32
CA GLY A 78 -0.84 -9.59 -31.51
C GLY A 78 -0.77 -10.73 -32.51
N PHE A 79 -0.46 -11.94 -32.06
CA PHE A 79 -0.43 -13.14 -32.88
C PHE A 79 -1.79 -13.43 -33.54
N LEU A 80 -2.88 -13.30 -32.79
CA LEU A 80 -4.23 -13.51 -33.34
C LEU A 80 -4.60 -12.43 -34.37
N LYS A 81 -4.21 -11.17 -34.15
CA LYS A 81 -4.37 -10.09 -35.13
C LYS A 81 -3.60 -10.39 -36.42
N ASP A 82 -2.34 -10.79 -36.30
CA ASP A 82 -1.49 -11.12 -37.46
C ASP A 82 -2.05 -12.32 -38.23
N LEU A 83 -2.53 -13.35 -37.52
CA LEU A 83 -3.17 -14.52 -38.12
C LEU A 83 -4.45 -14.15 -38.88
N PHE A 84 -5.29 -13.30 -38.30
CA PHE A 84 -6.51 -12.83 -38.95
C PHE A 84 -6.21 -12.01 -40.20
N LEU A 85 -5.24 -11.09 -40.15
CA LEU A 85 -4.79 -10.31 -41.30
C LEU A 85 -4.21 -11.20 -42.41
N ALA A 86 -3.40 -12.21 -42.06
CA ALA A 86 -2.85 -13.15 -43.04
C ALA A 86 -3.94 -14.00 -43.71
N HIS A 87 -4.93 -14.48 -42.96
CA HIS A 87 -6.02 -15.30 -43.51
C HIS A 87 -7.01 -14.48 -44.34
N ALA A 88 -7.34 -13.26 -43.89
CA ALA A 88 -8.16 -12.32 -44.66
C ALA A 88 -7.45 -11.88 -45.95
N GLY A 89 -6.12 -11.66 -45.91
CA GLY A 89 -5.32 -11.37 -47.09
C GLY A 89 -5.15 -12.55 -48.05
N SER A 90 -5.30 -13.79 -47.58
CA SER A 90 -5.13 -15.00 -48.39
C SER A 90 -6.41 -15.54 -49.04
N ASN A 91 -7.60 -15.25 -48.50
CA ASN A 91 -8.88 -15.85 -48.95
C ASN A 91 -9.97 -14.83 -49.34
N SER A 92 -9.70 -13.52 -49.32
CA SER A 92 -10.70 -12.53 -49.74
C SER A 92 -10.57 -12.18 -51.22
N ASN A 93 -11.71 -12.30 -51.90
CA ASN A 93 -11.95 -11.76 -53.24
C ASN A 93 -11.36 -10.35 -53.42
N PRO A 94 -10.84 -10.00 -54.61
CA PRO A 94 -10.10 -8.75 -54.87
C PRO A 94 -10.95 -7.46 -54.79
N ALA A 95 -12.19 -7.53 -54.30
CA ALA A 95 -13.13 -6.42 -54.22
C ALA A 95 -13.16 -5.72 -52.84
N ILE A 96 -12.54 -6.28 -51.80
CA ILE A 96 -12.45 -5.64 -50.49
C ILE A 96 -10.97 -5.54 -50.13
N ASN A 97 -10.32 -4.48 -50.61
CA ASN A 97 -8.97 -4.10 -50.18
C ASN A 97 -9.04 -3.62 -48.73
N LEU A 98 -8.88 -4.56 -47.79
CA LEU A 98 -8.84 -4.28 -46.35
C LEU A 98 -7.59 -3.48 -45.94
N GLN A 99 -6.61 -3.32 -46.83
CA GLN A 99 -5.46 -2.43 -46.63
C GLN A 99 -5.86 -0.96 -46.40
N ASP A 100 -7.05 -0.57 -46.86
CA ASP A 100 -7.57 0.80 -46.74
C ASP A 100 -8.39 1.04 -45.47
N ILE A 101 -8.67 0.00 -44.66
CA ILE A 101 -9.32 0.19 -43.36
C ILE A 101 -8.22 0.44 -42.33
N ASP A 102 -7.96 1.72 -42.05
CA ASP A 102 -7.08 2.13 -40.97
C ASP A 102 -7.71 1.79 -39.61
N ILE A 103 -7.41 0.58 -39.12
CA ILE A 103 -7.91 0.06 -37.85
C ILE A 103 -7.42 0.93 -36.67
N ASN A 104 -6.30 1.68 -36.82
CA ASN A 104 -5.87 2.62 -35.79
C ASN A 104 -6.86 3.79 -35.62
N ALA A 105 -7.48 4.24 -36.71
CA ALA A 105 -8.51 5.27 -36.66
C ALA A 105 -9.82 4.79 -36.00
N ILE A 106 -10.16 3.51 -36.17
CA ILE A 106 -11.32 2.90 -35.52
C ILE A 106 -11.07 2.73 -34.01
N LEU A 107 -9.89 2.27 -33.61
CA LEU A 107 -9.52 2.08 -32.20
C LEU A 107 -9.27 3.41 -31.44
N ALA A 108 -8.82 4.45 -32.13
CA ALA A 108 -8.62 5.78 -31.54
C ALA A 108 -9.95 6.43 -31.13
N ASN A 109 -11.05 6.14 -31.85
CA ASN A 109 -12.38 6.65 -31.50
C ASN A 109 -12.97 6.03 -30.22
N ASP A 110 -12.60 4.80 -29.87
CA ASP A 110 -13.06 4.17 -28.61
C ASP A 110 -12.25 4.61 -27.39
N SER A 111 -11.03 5.12 -27.58
CA SER A 111 -10.12 5.51 -26.49
C SER A 111 -10.51 6.83 -25.81
N GLU A 112 -11.26 7.71 -26.49
CA GLU A 112 -11.77 8.98 -25.93
C GLU A 112 -12.96 8.79 -24.97
N ALA A 113 -13.65 7.65 -25.04
CA ALA A 113 -14.87 7.40 -24.25
C ALA A 113 -14.59 6.99 -22.80
N ASP A 114 -13.48 6.30 -22.53
CA ASP A 114 -13.23 5.67 -21.21
C ASP A 114 -12.48 6.56 -20.21
N HIS A 115 -11.89 7.69 -20.61
CA HIS A 115 -11.12 8.54 -19.70
C HIS A 115 -11.94 9.53 -18.85
N LYS A 116 -13.26 9.65 -19.05
CA LYS A 116 -14.12 10.62 -18.30
C LYS A 116 -14.82 10.05 -17.07
N SER A 117 -14.77 8.75 -16.80
CA SER A 117 -15.53 8.14 -15.70
C SER A 117 -14.83 8.16 -14.32
N ASN A 118 -13.51 8.39 -14.26
CA ASN A 118 -12.75 8.23 -13.01
C ASN A 118 -12.30 9.52 -12.29
N THR A 119 -12.72 10.72 -12.71
CA THR A 119 -12.27 11.99 -12.10
C THR A 119 -13.32 12.72 -11.24
N LYS A 120 -14.46 12.10 -10.93
CA LYS A 120 -15.56 12.74 -10.17
C LYS A 120 -15.92 12.09 -8.82
N ALA A 121 -15.00 11.40 -8.16
CA ALA A 121 -15.29 10.71 -6.90
C ALA A 121 -14.46 11.15 -5.69
N ASP A 122 -13.84 12.34 -5.71
CA ASP A 122 -13.28 12.97 -4.51
C ASP A 122 -13.52 14.49 -4.54
N THR A 123 -14.66 14.91 -3.99
CA THR A 123 -14.89 16.25 -3.42
C THR A 123 -15.91 16.14 -2.31
#